data_AF-B2VCT5-F1
#
_entry.id   AF-B2VCT5-F1
#
_cell.length_a   1.000
_cell.length_b   1.000
_cell.length_c   1.000
_cell.angle_alpha   90.00
_cell.angle_beta   90.00
_cell.angle_gamma   90.00
#
_symmetry.space_group_name_H-M   'P 1'
#
loop_
_entity.id
_entity.type
_entity.pdbx_description
1 polymer ?
#
loop_
_entity_poly.entity_id
_entity_poly.type
_entity_poly.pdbx_seq_one_letter_code
_entity_poly.pdbx_strand_id
1 'polypeptide(L)'
;MTYADKAPQTTRFLWQGYRLLQEQRANGTRRTWSYDPESPWTPLAAIEQAGEGPEADIYWLNSDLNGAPLEVTDADGQLRWSGRYDTFGRLLGQTVAGSAQRTGPVYEQPLRYAGQYQDNESGLHYNLFRYYEPEVGRFTTQDPVGLAGGMNLYAYAPNPLSWIDPLGLSKCPQDKEPNWTPHGYKHVAPKNASWKDTINSTKSGPAKYKLGTDIESLERSVYKNGQPVTNGKPWKVQDMGETIGASEGKTSQWMRVEESGGTIHGHPISLKEYLRLTK
;
A
#
# COMPACT_ATOMS: atom_id res chain seq x y z
N MET A 1 5.72 31.18 -24.64
CA MET A 1 5.25 30.21 -25.64
C MET A 1 3.74 30.11 -25.50
N THR A 2 2.99 30.60 -26.48
CA THR A 2 1.53 30.56 -26.48
C THR A 2 1.03 29.15 -26.84
N TYR A 3 -0.06 28.70 -26.22
CA TYR A 3 -0.67 27.38 -26.47
C TYR A 3 -1.10 27.15 -27.93
N ALA A 4 -1.21 28.23 -28.73
CA ALA A 4 -1.66 28.21 -30.12
C ALA A 4 -0.73 27.43 -31.09
N ASP A 5 0.54 27.22 -30.73
CA ASP A 5 1.55 26.64 -31.63
C ASP A 5 1.88 25.17 -31.34
N LYS A 6 1.20 24.53 -30.39
CA LYS A 6 1.43 23.12 -30.03
C LYS A 6 0.39 22.21 -30.69
N ALA A 7 0.85 21.14 -31.33
CA ALA A 7 -0.02 20.09 -31.81
C ALA A 7 -0.72 19.39 -30.63
N PRO A 8 -2.03 19.08 -30.73
CA PRO A 8 -2.72 18.35 -29.68
C PRO A 8 -2.09 16.97 -29.50
N GLN A 9 -1.91 16.56 -28.25
CA GLN A 9 -1.45 15.22 -27.90
C GLN A 9 -2.58 14.46 -27.21
N THR A 10 -2.51 13.14 -27.28
CA THR A 10 -3.47 12.27 -26.59
C THR A 10 -2.71 11.15 -25.92
N THR A 11 -2.96 11.00 -24.61
CA THR A 11 -2.49 9.89 -23.80
C THR A 11 -3.71 9.16 -23.26
N ARG A 12 -3.77 7.84 -23.45
CA ARG A 12 -4.82 6.98 -22.89
C ARG A 12 -4.24 6.20 -21.73
N PHE A 13 -4.99 6.11 -20.64
CA PHE A 13 -4.57 5.38 -19.45
C PHE A 13 -5.40 4.10 -19.29
N LEU A 14 -4.73 2.99 -19.03
CA LEU A 14 -5.32 1.72 -18.64
C LEU A 14 -5.11 1.51 -17.15
N TRP A 15 -6.13 1.01 -16.46
CA TRP A 15 -6.15 0.86 -15.01
C TRP A 15 -6.42 -0.60 -14.61
N GLN A 16 -5.74 -1.05 -13.56
CA GLN A 16 -6.02 -2.31 -12.87
C GLN A 16 -6.74 -1.97 -11.56
N GLY A 17 -8.07 -2.03 -11.57
CA GLY A 17 -8.86 -1.46 -10.48
C GLY A 17 -8.60 0.04 -10.36
N TYR A 18 -8.08 0.48 -9.21
CA TYR A 18 -7.72 1.89 -8.95
C TYR A 18 -6.23 2.22 -9.15
N ARG A 19 -5.42 1.27 -9.63
CA ARG A 19 -3.99 1.48 -9.87
C ARG A 19 -3.72 1.68 -11.36
N LEU A 20 -2.93 2.71 -11.68
CA LEU A 20 -2.52 2.98 -13.05
C LEU A 20 -1.68 1.79 -13.55
N LEU A 21 -2.08 1.18 -14.65
CA LEU A 21 -1.39 0.03 -15.22
C LEU A 21 -0.53 0.42 -16.41
N GLN A 22 -1.07 1.26 -17.31
CA GLN A 22 -0.37 1.60 -18.55
C GLN A 22 -0.76 2.98 -19.06
N GLU A 23 0.19 3.69 -19.66
CA GLU A 23 -0.05 4.82 -20.54
C GLU A 23 0.17 4.42 -22.00
N GLN A 24 -0.69 4.91 -22.89
CA GLN A 24 -0.61 4.70 -24.34
C GLN A 24 -0.58 6.07 -25.02
N ARG A 25 0.52 6.36 -25.70
CA ARG A 25 0.74 7.65 -26.38
C ARG A 25 0.26 7.58 -27.83
N ALA A 26 -0.09 8.74 -28.39
CA ALA A 26 -0.57 8.85 -29.77
C ALA A 26 0.40 8.31 -30.83
N ASN A 27 1.70 8.26 -30.54
CA ASN A 27 2.73 7.68 -31.41
C ASN A 27 2.77 6.12 -31.38
N GLY A 28 1.82 5.48 -30.70
CA GLY A 28 1.74 4.02 -30.55
C GLY A 28 2.62 3.45 -29.43
N THR A 29 3.43 4.27 -28.75
CA THR A 29 4.25 3.81 -27.62
C THR A 29 3.36 3.50 -26.42
N ARG A 30 3.64 2.38 -25.75
CA ARG A 30 2.94 1.95 -24.53
C ARG A 30 3.96 1.78 -23.42
N ARG A 31 3.67 2.32 -22.24
CA ARG A 31 4.46 2.07 -21.04
C ARG A 31 3.57 1.43 -19.99
N THR A 32 3.86 0.18 -19.66
CA THR A 32 3.19 -0.57 -18.58
C THR A 32 4.02 -0.52 -17.32
N TRP A 33 3.41 -0.26 -16.17
CA TRP A 33 4.10 -0.34 -14.88
C TRP A 33 3.81 -1.67 -14.18
N SER A 34 4.86 -2.28 -13.65
CA SER A 34 4.80 -3.37 -12.69
C SER A 34 5.06 -2.82 -11.29
N TYR A 35 4.38 -3.37 -10.29
CA TYR A 35 4.40 -2.89 -8.92
C TYR A 35 4.78 -4.01 -7.96
N ASP A 36 5.30 -3.62 -6.81
CA ASP A 36 5.67 -4.55 -5.75
C ASP A 36 4.43 -5.28 -5.20
N PRO A 37 4.40 -6.63 -5.17
CA PRO A 37 3.30 -7.38 -4.60
C PRO A 37 3.13 -7.17 -3.09
N GLU A 38 4.19 -6.84 -2.37
CA GLU A 38 4.19 -6.54 -0.94
C GLU A 38 4.00 -5.06 -0.64
N SER A 39 4.27 -4.17 -1.61
CA SER A 39 3.97 -2.73 -1.53
C SER A 39 3.22 -2.26 -2.79
N PRO A 40 1.89 -2.43 -2.85
CA PRO A 40 1.10 -2.30 -4.09
C PRO A 40 1.19 -0.96 -4.82
N TRP A 41 1.70 0.09 -4.17
CA TRP A 41 1.83 1.43 -4.75
C TRP A 41 3.27 1.83 -5.07
N THR A 42 4.23 0.94 -4.80
CA THR A 42 5.64 1.12 -5.12
C THR A 42 5.90 0.54 -6.52
N PRO A 43 6.23 1.36 -7.52
CA PRO A 43 6.52 0.85 -8.86
C PRO A 43 7.90 0.19 -8.87
N LEU A 44 7.99 -0.98 -9.51
CA LEU A 44 9.24 -1.76 -9.65
C LEU A 44 9.86 -1.62 -11.03
N ALA A 45 9.03 -1.66 -12.08
CA ALA A 45 9.50 -1.64 -13.44
C ALA A 45 8.53 -0.92 -14.37
N ALA A 46 9.06 -0.30 -15.42
CA ALA A 46 8.33 0.18 -16.57
C ALA A 46 8.74 -0.64 -17.79
N ILE A 47 7.75 -1.18 -18.49
CA ILE A 47 7.93 -1.98 -19.70
C ILE A 47 7.46 -1.09 -20.86
N GLU A 48 8.39 -0.64 -21.69
CA GLU A 48 8.12 0.23 -22.83
C GLU A 48 8.11 -0.54 -24.14
N GLN A 49 6.98 -0.50 -24.83
CA GLN A 49 6.78 -1.09 -26.14
C GLN A 49 6.62 0.00 -27.19
N ALA A 50 7.45 -0.04 -28.22
CA ALA A 50 7.35 0.83 -29.38
C ALA A 50 6.42 0.23 -30.44
N GLY A 51 5.30 0.88 -30.71
CA GLY A 51 4.36 0.44 -31.75
C GLY A 51 3.64 -0.87 -31.40
N GLU A 52 3.41 -1.72 -32.39
CA GLU A 52 2.69 -3.00 -32.24
C GLU A 52 3.61 -4.23 -32.18
N GLY A 53 4.93 -4.01 -32.12
CA GLY A 53 5.90 -5.09 -32.05
C GLY A 53 5.88 -5.85 -30.70
N PRO A 54 6.38 -7.09 -30.66
CA PRO A 54 6.46 -7.87 -29.42
C PRO A 54 7.62 -7.43 -28.50
N GLU A 55 8.59 -6.68 -29.02
CA GLU A 55 9.77 -6.23 -28.29
C GLU A 55 9.41 -5.12 -27.29
N ALA A 56 10.03 -5.18 -26.12
CA ALA A 56 9.85 -4.20 -25.07
C ALA A 56 11.17 -3.94 -24.34
N ASP A 57 11.45 -2.67 -24.07
CA ASP A 57 12.51 -2.26 -23.17
C ASP A 57 12.02 -2.33 -21.72
N ILE A 58 12.88 -2.80 -20.82
CA ILE A 58 12.59 -2.83 -19.38
C ILE A 58 13.43 -1.78 -18.69
N TYR A 59 12.75 -0.97 -17.88
CA TYR A 59 13.35 0.04 -17.02
C TYR A 59 13.02 -0.27 -15.57
N TRP A 60 14.03 -0.36 -14.70
CA TRP A 60 13.85 -0.60 -13.28
C TRP A 60 13.72 0.72 -12.53
N LEU A 61 12.70 0.84 -11.68
CA LEU A 61 12.45 2.02 -10.86
C LEU A 61 12.96 1.74 -9.44
N ASN A 62 13.81 2.61 -8.94
CA ASN A 62 14.20 2.65 -7.53
C ASN A 62 13.44 3.78 -6.87
N SER A 63 12.51 3.45 -5.96
CA SER A 63 11.60 4.42 -5.36
C SER A 63 11.95 4.70 -3.90
N ASP A 64 11.61 5.91 -3.45
CA ASP A 64 11.60 6.28 -2.05
C ASP A 64 10.46 5.56 -1.30
N LEU A 65 10.47 5.65 0.02
CA LEU A 65 9.44 5.13 0.90
C LEU A 65 8.04 5.59 0.46
N ASN A 66 7.83 6.88 0.18
CA ASN A 66 6.51 7.35 -0.26
C ASN A 66 6.12 6.96 -1.71
N GLY A 67 6.87 6.08 -2.36
CA GLY A 67 6.62 5.57 -3.70
C GLY A 67 7.14 6.46 -4.84
N ALA A 68 7.71 7.63 -4.54
CA ALA A 68 8.31 8.49 -5.57
C ALA A 68 9.55 7.84 -6.17
N PRO A 69 9.64 7.69 -7.51
CA PRO A 69 10.85 7.19 -8.15
C PRO A 69 12.03 8.13 -7.88
N LEU A 70 13.13 7.62 -7.31
CA LEU A 70 14.38 8.34 -7.14
C LEU A 70 15.29 8.16 -8.35
N GLU A 71 15.33 6.95 -8.92
CA GLU A 71 16.17 6.61 -10.05
C GLU A 71 15.48 5.63 -11.00
N VAL A 72 15.87 5.66 -12.27
CA VAL A 72 15.48 4.68 -13.27
C VAL A 72 16.73 4.16 -13.97
N THR A 73 16.85 2.84 -14.08
CA THR A 73 17.94 2.16 -14.81
C THR A 73 17.39 1.33 -15.95
N ASP A 74 18.17 1.09 -17.00
CA ASP A 74 17.81 0.14 -18.06
C ASP A 74 18.17 -1.31 -17.68
N ALA A 75 17.96 -2.25 -18.59
CA ALA A 75 18.24 -3.66 -18.39
C ALA A 75 19.73 -3.97 -18.09
N ASP A 76 20.64 -3.11 -18.53
CA ASP A 76 22.09 -3.21 -18.29
C ASP A 76 22.51 -2.49 -17.00
N GLY A 77 21.56 -1.94 -16.25
CA GLY A 77 21.81 -1.20 -15.01
C GLY A 77 22.33 0.22 -15.23
N GLN A 78 22.31 0.75 -16.46
CA GLN A 78 22.75 2.11 -16.72
C GLN A 78 21.68 3.11 -16.29
N LEU A 79 22.11 4.19 -15.64
CA LEU A 79 21.21 5.23 -15.16
C LEU A 79 20.57 5.99 -16.34
N ARG A 80 19.24 5.99 -16.40
CA ARG A 80 18.42 6.63 -17.44
C ARG A 80 17.77 7.92 -16.95
N TRP A 81 17.41 7.98 -15.68
CA TRP A 81 16.77 9.13 -15.06
C TRP A 81 17.04 9.14 -13.55
N SER A 82 17.06 10.33 -12.96
CA SER A 82 17.05 10.53 -11.51
C SER A 82 16.17 11.72 -11.13
N GLY A 83 15.62 11.70 -9.92
CA GLY A 83 14.73 12.73 -9.42
C GLY A 83 15.23 13.34 -8.11
N ARG A 84 15.22 14.67 -8.04
CA ARG A 84 15.35 15.42 -6.79
C ARG A 84 14.03 16.13 -6.50
N TYR A 85 13.44 15.82 -5.35
CA TYR A 85 12.15 16.37 -4.94
C TYR A 85 12.30 17.40 -3.84
N ASP A 86 11.35 18.33 -3.73
CA ASP A 86 11.13 19.07 -2.49
C ASP A 86 10.22 18.28 -1.52
N THR A 87 9.97 18.85 -0.35
CA THR A 87 9.17 18.21 0.71
C THR A 87 7.72 17.93 0.32
N PHE A 88 7.22 18.57 -0.73
CA PHE A 88 5.86 18.42 -1.23
C PHE A 88 5.82 17.61 -2.53
N GLY A 89 6.91 16.95 -2.91
CA GLY A 89 6.92 16.02 -4.04
C GLY A 89 7.06 16.72 -5.39
N ARG A 90 7.34 18.03 -5.42
CA ARG A 90 7.68 18.71 -6.67
C ARG A 90 9.05 18.27 -7.14
N LEU A 91 9.14 17.84 -8.40
CA LEU A 91 10.41 17.53 -9.03
C LEU A 91 11.19 18.82 -9.30
N LEU A 92 12.31 19.02 -8.58
CA LEU A 92 13.22 20.15 -8.76
C LEU A 92 14.22 19.94 -9.91
N GLY A 93 14.24 18.74 -10.49
CA GLY A 93 15.14 18.34 -11.55
C GLY A 93 15.87 17.04 -11.22
N GLN A 94 16.92 16.74 -11.97
CA GLN A 94 17.75 15.55 -11.77
C GLN A 94 18.79 15.77 -10.67
N THR A 95 19.29 14.68 -10.09
CA THR A 95 20.41 14.77 -9.13
C THR A 95 21.71 15.13 -9.87
N VAL A 96 22.63 15.83 -9.20
CA VAL A 96 23.91 16.25 -9.81
C VAL A 96 24.76 15.05 -10.20
N ALA A 97 24.80 14.02 -9.34
CA ALA A 97 25.49 12.77 -9.65
C ALA A 97 24.82 12.03 -10.81
N GLY A 98 23.48 11.99 -10.82
CA GLY A 98 22.74 11.27 -11.85
C GLY A 98 22.80 11.93 -13.23
N SER A 99 22.82 13.26 -13.30
CA SER A 99 22.96 13.97 -14.57
C SER A 99 24.33 13.74 -15.23
N ALA A 100 25.39 13.56 -14.43
CA ALA A 100 26.75 13.28 -14.92
C ALA A 100 26.94 11.83 -15.38
N GLN A 101 26.18 10.88 -14.83
CA GLN A 101 26.30 9.45 -15.13
C GLN A 101 25.35 8.97 -16.22
N ARG A 102 24.37 9.79 -16.63
CA ARG A 102 23.37 9.39 -17.61
C ARG A 102 23.97 9.19 -19.00
N THR A 103 23.67 8.05 -19.60
CA THR A 103 24.01 7.72 -20.99
C THR A 103 22.75 7.46 -21.82
N GLY A 104 22.81 7.69 -23.14
CA GLY A 104 21.71 7.42 -24.07
C GLY A 104 20.56 8.45 -24.06
N PRO A 105 19.41 8.12 -24.72
CA PRO A 105 18.27 9.04 -24.85
C PRO A 105 17.64 9.47 -23.52
N VAL A 106 17.05 10.66 -23.53
CA VAL A 106 16.31 11.23 -22.40
C VAL A 106 15.11 10.33 -22.07
N TYR A 107 15.07 9.83 -20.84
CA TYR A 107 13.94 9.09 -20.30
C TYR A 107 13.03 10.01 -19.48
N GLU A 108 11.73 10.01 -19.76
CA GLU A 108 10.74 10.75 -18.99
C GLU A 108 10.05 9.83 -17.97
N GLN A 109 10.12 10.20 -16.69
CA GLN A 109 9.45 9.50 -15.60
C GLN A 109 8.28 10.35 -15.05
N PRO A 110 7.01 10.01 -15.34
CA PRO A 110 5.85 10.80 -14.92
C PRO A 110 5.31 10.40 -13.55
N LEU A 111 5.66 9.24 -12.99
CA LEU A 111 5.19 8.86 -11.65
C LEU A 111 5.78 9.80 -10.58
N ARG A 112 4.97 10.08 -9.56
CA ARG A 112 5.31 10.92 -8.41
C ARG A 112 5.09 10.10 -7.14
N TYR A 113 4.60 10.69 -6.04
CA TYR A 113 4.23 9.89 -4.87
C TYR A 113 3.29 8.75 -5.24
N ALA A 114 3.21 7.74 -4.38
CA ALA A 114 2.29 6.62 -4.54
C ALA A 114 0.89 7.08 -5.00
N GLY A 115 0.44 6.52 -6.13
CA GLY A 115 -0.84 6.86 -6.78
C GLY A 115 -0.83 8.04 -7.75
N GLN A 116 0.26 8.82 -7.79
CA GLN A 116 0.32 10.08 -8.54
C GLN A 116 0.99 9.96 -9.91
N TYR A 117 0.40 10.65 -10.88
CA TYR A 117 0.93 10.82 -12.23
C TYR A 117 1.07 12.32 -12.55
N GLN A 118 2.25 12.75 -13.00
CA GLN A 118 2.48 14.14 -13.42
C GLN A 118 1.72 14.47 -14.70
N ASP A 119 0.81 15.42 -14.60
CA ASP A 119 0.25 16.08 -15.77
C ASP A 119 1.14 17.25 -16.18
N ASN A 120 1.72 17.17 -17.38
CA ASN A 120 2.62 18.19 -17.91
C ASN A 120 1.87 19.44 -18.41
N GLU A 121 0.58 19.34 -18.72
CA GLU A 121 -0.22 20.47 -19.22
C GLU A 121 -0.55 21.44 -18.09
N SER A 122 -1.00 20.91 -16.95
CA SER A 122 -1.35 21.70 -15.77
C SER A 122 -0.20 21.91 -14.78
N GLY A 123 0.82 21.05 -14.81
CA GLY A 123 1.85 20.98 -13.78
C GLY A 123 1.38 20.28 -12.49
N LEU A 124 0.10 19.94 -12.38
CA LEU A 124 -0.48 19.24 -11.25
C LEU A 124 -0.16 17.74 -11.30
N HIS A 125 -0.39 17.05 -10.20
CA HIS A 125 -0.25 15.60 -10.12
C HIS A 125 -1.66 15.01 -10.04
N TYR A 126 -2.04 14.25 -11.07
CA TYR A 126 -3.28 13.48 -11.05
C TYR A 126 -3.15 12.37 -10.01
N ASN A 127 -4.00 12.40 -8.98
CA ASN A 127 -4.05 11.42 -7.90
C ASN A 127 -5.46 10.82 -7.82
N LEU A 128 -5.82 10.08 -8.87
CA LEU A 128 -7.07 9.35 -9.06
C LEU A 128 -8.35 10.17 -8.83
N PHE A 129 -8.77 10.37 -7.58
CA PHE A 129 -9.97 11.12 -7.22
C PHE A 129 -9.75 12.63 -7.12
N ARG A 130 -8.49 13.09 -7.03
CA ARG A 130 -8.15 14.51 -6.88
C ARG A 130 -6.90 14.89 -7.66
N TYR A 131 -6.76 16.17 -7.96
CA TYR A 131 -5.49 16.75 -8.41
C TYR A 131 -4.72 17.32 -7.22
N TYR A 132 -3.44 17.00 -7.15
CA TYR A 132 -2.50 17.49 -6.16
C TYR A 132 -1.62 18.59 -6.75
N GLU A 133 -1.49 19.70 -6.04
CA GLU A 133 -0.64 20.83 -6.39
C GLU A 133 0.67 20.71 -5.60
N PRO A 134 1.77 20.26 -6.23
CA PRO A 134 3.03 20.02 -5.54
C PRO A 134 3.73 21.30 -5.09
N GLU A 135 3.44 22.45 -5.72
CA GLU A 135 4.04 23.74 -5.34
C GLU A 135 3.59 24.21 -3.94
N VAL A 136 2.36 23.89 -3.57
CA VAL A 136 1.74 24.32 -2.29
C VAL A 136 1.53 23.13 -1.34
N GLY A 137 1.68 21.90 -1.83
CA GLY A 137 1.64 20.69 -1.05
C GLY A 137 0.24 20.22 -0.64
N ARG A 138 -0.78 20.43 -1.47
CA ARG A 138 -2.18 20.12 -1.15
C ARG A 138 -3.01 19.69 -2.35
N PHE A 139 -4.17 19.10 -2.10
CA PHE A 139 -5.17 18.88 -3.14
C PHE A 139 -5.85 20.19 -3.55
N THR A 140 -6.24 20.28 -4.81
CA THR A 140 -6.94 21.45 -5.37
C THR A 140 -8.43 21.48 -5.04
N THR A 141 -9.00 20.33 -4.61
CA THR A 141 -10.41 20.19 -4.23
C THR A 141 -10.55 19.57 -2.84
N GLN A 142 -11.70 19.82 -2.20
CA GLN A 142 -12.06 19.17 -0.94
C GLN A 142 -12.15 17.65 -1.10
N ASP A 143 -11.88 16.94 0.00
CA ASP A 143 -12.00 15.49 0.08
C ASP A 143 -13.44 15.02 -0.20
N PRO A 144 -13.68 14.21 -1.24
CA PRO A 144 -15.01 13.69 -1.56
C PRO A 144 -15.62 12.84 -0.44
N VAL A 145 -14.81 12.21 0.42
CA VAL A 145 -15.31 11.45 1.58
C VAL A 145 -15.47 12.33 2.83
N GLY A 146 -15.23 13.64 2.71
CA GLY A 146 -15.39 14.62 3.77
C GLY A 146 -14.49 14.32 4.97
N LEU A 147 -15.04 14.48 6.18
CA LEU A 147 -14.30 14.32 7.43
C LEU A 147 -13.81 12.89 7.68
N ALA A 148 -14.27 11.90 6.91
CA ALA A 148 -13.74 10.54 6.98
C ALA A 148 -12.27 10.45 6.49
N GLY A 149 -11.85 11.32 5.56
CA GLY A 149 -10.45 11.46 5.12
C GLY A 149 -9.58 12.29 6.08
N GLY A 150 -10.24 13.02 6.98
CA GLY A 150 -9.61 13.79 8.06
C GLY A 150 -10.15 15.22 8.20
N MET A 151 -9.65 15.92 9.20
CA MET A 151 -10.12 17.28 9.54
C MET A 151 -9.72 18.34 8.49
N ASN A 152 -8.59 18.15 7.80
CA ASN A 152 -8.17 19.04 6.73
C ASN A 152 -8.49 18.40 5.38
N LEU A 153 -9.54 18.90 4.73
CA LEU A 153 -10.09 18.37 3.48
C LEU A 153 -9.18 18.55 2.25
N TYR A 154 -8.10 19.32 2.36
CA TYR A 154 -7.15 19.55 1.26
C TYR A 154 -5.79 18.87 1.50
N ALA A 155 -5.59 18.23 2.66
CA ALA A 155 -4.30 17.64 3.00
C ALA A 155 -4.03 16.37 2.19
N TYR A 156 -2.79 16.20 1.72
CA TYR A 156 -2.32 14.92 1.16
C TYR A 156 -2.09 13.88 2.26
N ALA A 157 -1.13 14.14 3.15
CA ALA A 157 -0.82 13.28 4.28
C ALA A 157 -0.27 14.11 5.45
N PRO A 158 -0.34 13.63 6.70
CA PRO A 158 0.21 14.36 7.85
C PRO A 158 1.73 14.45 7.78
N ASN A 159 2.38 13.38 7.27
CA ASN A 159 3.80 13.34 6.99
C ASN A 159 4.05 12.54 5.69
N PRO A 160 4.33 13.21 4.55
CA PRO A 160 4.53 12.56 3.26
C PRO A 160 5.83 11.73 3.17
N LEU A 161 6.65 11.68 4.22
CA LEU A 161 7.81 10.79 4.30
C LEU A 161 7.48 9.40 4.88
N SER A 162 6.30 9.23 5.49
CA SER A 162 5.90 7.98 6.15
C SER A 162 4.45 7.56 5.90
N TRP A 163 3.69 8.43 5.23
CA TRP A 163 2.31 8.22 4.86
C TRP A 163 2.15 8.49 3.38
N ILE A 164 1.29 7.70 2.75
CA ILE A 164 0.92 7.84 1.36
C ILE A 164 -0.60 8.00 1.26
N ASP A 165 -1.10 8.64 0.20
CA ASP A 165 -2.53 8.66 -0.13
C ASP A 165 -2.71 8.29 -1.60
N PRO A 166 -2.70 6.98 -1.93
CA PRO A 166 -2.64 6.52 -3.32
C PRO A 166 -3.93 6.70 -4.11
N LEU A 167 -5.05 6.89 -3.40
CA LEU A 167 -6.34 7.17 -4.02
C LEU A 167 -6.64 8.66 -4.03
N GLY A 168 -5.96 9.44 -3.19
CA GLY A 168 -6.35 10.82 -2.93
C GLY A 168 -7.66 10.88 -2.15
N LEU A 169 -7.89 10.01 -1.16
CA LEU A 169 -9.09 9.98 -0.31
C LEU A 169 -8.78 9.75 1.17
N SER A 170 -7.73 8.99 1.47
CA SER A 170 -7.39 8.64 2.84
C SER A 170 -5.93 8.24 2.90
N LYS A 171 -5.19 8.94 3.76
CA LYS A 171 -3.79 8.61 4.02
C LYS A 171 -3.67 7.26 4.73
N CYS A 172 -2.88 6.35 4.18
CA CYS A 172 -2.44 5.16 4.88
C CYS A 172 -0.99 5.35 5.35
N PRO A 173 -0.64 4.89 6.56
CA PRO A 173 0.76 4.69 6.89
C PRO A 173 1.31 3.69 5.86
N GLN A 174 2.50 3.96 5.35
CA GLN A 174 3.19 2.97 4.53
C GLN A 174 3.43 1.71 5.36
N ASP A 175 3.33 0.53 4.73
CA ASP A 175 3.45 -0.81 5.32
C ASP A 175 4.65 -0.92 6.29
N LYS A 176 4.44 -0.47 7.53
CA LYS A 176 5.24 -0.90 8.66
C LYS A 176 4.60 -2.20 9.10
N GLU A 177 5.41 -3.25 9.11
CA GLU A 177 5.15 -4.41 9.97
C GLU A 177 4.60 -3.87 11.30
N PRO A 178 3.35 -4.19 11.65
CA PRO A 178 2.80 -3.69 12.90
C PRO A 178 3.68 -4.21 14.04
N ASN A 179 3.80 -3.41 15.09
CA ASN A 179 4.34 -3.91 16.34
C ASN A 179 3.46 -5.08 16.79
N TRP A 180 4.05 -6.13 17.34
CA TRP A 180 3.30 -7.24 17.90
C TRP A 180 3.36 -7.19 19.41
N THR A 181 2.24 -7.51 20.06
CA THR A 181 2.20 -7.69 21.51
C THR A 181 1.51 -9.01 21.85
N PRO A 182 2.11 -9.83 22.73
CA PRO A 182 1.55 -11.13 23.09
C PRO A 182 0.22 -11.05 23.86
N HIS A 183 -0.18 -9.86 24.35
CA HIS A 183 -1.17 -9.70 25.43
C HIS A 183 -0.92 -10.66 26.62
N GLY A 184 0.34 -11.07 26.78
CA GLY A 184 0.86 -11.92 27.86
C GLY A 184 -0.01 -13.12 28.24
N TYR A 185 -0.07 -13.38 29.55
CA TYR A 185 -0.76 -14.52 30.18
C TYR A 185 -2.27 -14.60 29.91
N LYS A 186 -2.88 -13.57 29.27
CA LYS A 186 -4.33 -13.53 29.03
C LYS A 186 -4.75 -14.59 28.02
N HIS A 187 -3.99 -14.77 26.95
CA HIS A 187 -4.33 -15.70 25.86
C HIS A 187 -3.44 -16.94 25.80
N VAL A 188 -2.45 -17.06 26.68
CA VAL A 188 -1.61 -18.26 26.78
C VAL A 188 -2.15 -19.21 27.85
N ALA A 189 -2.21 -20.51 27.53
CA ALA A 189 -2.54 -21.55 28.49
C ALA A 189 -1.38 -21.75 29.50
N PRO A 190 -1.65 -22.02 30.79
CA PRO A 190 -0.60 -22.35 31.76
C PRO A 190 0.20 -23.57 31.31
N LYS A 191 1.53 -23.55 31.50
CA LYS A 191 2.44 -24.64 31.04
C LYS A 191 2.04 -26.04 31.52
N ASN A 192 1.41 -26.14 32.69
CA ASN A 192 1.04 -27.42 33.32
C ASN A 192 -0.47 -27.72 33.22
N ALA A 193 -1.26 -26.90 32.54
CA ALA A 193 -2.70 -27.14 32.40
C ALA A 193 -2.97 -28.21 31.34
N SER A 194 -3.87 -29.14 31.64
CA SER A 194 -4.35 -30.05 30.59
C SER A 194 -5.14 -29.28 29.52
N TRP A 195 -5.25 -29.85 28.32
CA TRP A 195 -6.05 -29.22 27.27
C TRP A 195 -7.53 -29.07 27.67
N LYS A 196 -8.05 -30.06 28.41
CA LYS A 196 -9.42 -30.03 28.95
C LYS A 196 -9.61 -28.89 29.95
N ASP A 197 -8.63 -28.66 30.83
CA ASP A 197 -8.68 -27.55 31.79
C ASP A 197 -8.56 -26.20 31.08
N THR A 198 -7.74 -26.12 30.04
CA THR A 198 -7.62 -24.93 29.19
C THR A 198 -8.96 -24.59 28.56
N ILE A 199 -9.63 -25.56 27.92
CA ILE A 199 -10.97 -25.37 27.35
C ILE A 199 -11.95 -24.90 28.44
N ASN A 200 -12.02 -25.60 29.57
CA ASN A 200 -12.92 -25.25 30.67
C ASN A 200 -12.70 -23.83 31.20
N SER A 201 -11.44 -23.38 31.29
CA SER A 201 -11.12 -22.02 31.75
C SER A 201 -11.70 -20.92 30.86
N THR A 202 -11.93 -21.20 29.58
CA THR A 202 -12.48 -20.24 28.61
C THR A 202 -14.01 -20.14 28.65
N LYS A 203 -14.70 -20.92 29.50
CA LYS A 203 -16.17 -20.83 29.67
C LYS A 203 -16.60 -19.46 30.20
N SER A 204 -15.84 -18.93 31.15
CA SER A 204 -16.03 -17.60 31.76
C SER A 204 -14.78 -16.73 31.71
N GLY A 205 -13.66 -17.29 31.27
CA GLY A 205 -12.38 -16.59 31.12
C GLY A 205 -12.07 -16.19 29.67
N PRO A 206 -10.91 -15.55 29.45
CA PRO A 206 -10.46 -15.18 28.11
C PRO A 206 -10.20 -16.41 27.24
N ALA A 207 -10.32 -16.24 25.91
CA ALA A 207 -9.88 -17.24 24.95
C ALA A 207 -8.39 -17.57 25.12
N LYS A 208 -8.01 -18.81 24.85
CA LYS A 208 -6.65 -19.33 25.05
C LYS A 208 -6.14 -20.04 23.81
N TYR A 209 -4.91 -19.77 23.42
CA TYR A 209 -4.17 -20.55 22.44
C TYR A 209 -3.84 -21.94 22.97
N LYS A 210 -3.73 -22.89 22.05
CA LYS A 210 -3.18 -24.20 22.33
C LYS A 210 -1.70 -24.07 22.75
N LEU A 211 -1.28 -24.88 23.70
CA LEU A 211 0.11 -24.87 24.15
C LEU A 211 1.04 -25.27 22.99
N GLY A 212 2.13 -24.51 22.80
CA GLY A 212 3.10 -24.74 21.72
C GLY A 212 2.78 -24.05 20.39
N THR A 213 1.66 -23.32 20.30
CA THR A 213 1.39 -22.45 19.14
C THR A 213 2.40 -21.31 19.09
N ASP A 214 2.98 -21.07 17.92
CA ASP A 214 3.72 -19.84 17.63
C ASP A 214 2.73 -18.70 17.38
N ILE A 215 2.39 -17.99 18.45
CA ILE A 215 1.32 -16.99 18.45
C ILE A 215 1.70 -15.79 17.57
N GLU A 216 2.95 -15.33 17.62
CA GLU A 216 3.37 -14.15 16.85
C GLU A 216 3.26 -14.42 15.35
N SER A 217 3.86 -15.52 14.88
CA SER A 217 3.80 -15.90 13.47
C SER A 217 2.34 -16.09 13.00
N LEU A 218 1.50 -16.68 13.84
CA LEU A 218 0.09 -16.90 13.54
C LEU A 218 -0.68 -15.58 13.39
N GLU A 219 -0.53 -14.67 14.35
CA GLU A 219 -1.22 -13.37 14.34
C GLU A 219 -0.73 -12.46 13.20
N ARG A 220 0.58 -12.46 12.91
CA ARG A 220 1.12 -11.74 11.75
C ARG A 220 0.57 -12.30 10.44
N SER A 221 0.46 -13.62 10.31
CA SER A 221 -0.13 -14.26 9.13
C SER A 221 -1.60 -13.85 8.93
N VAL A 222 -2.41 -13.87 10.00
CA VAL A 222 -3.82 -13.44 9.92
C VAL A 222 -3.93 -11.93 9.66
N TYR A 223 -3.03 -11.11 10.21
CA TYR A 223 -2.96 -9.69 9.89
C TYR A 223 -2.61 -9.43 8.42
N LYS A 224 -1.74 -10.25 7.81
CA LYS A 224 -1.39 -10.10 6.38
C LYS A 224 -2.52 -10.62 5.49
N ASN A 225 -2.99 -11.84 5.75
CA ASN A 225 -3.77 -12.64 4.80
C ASN A 225 -5.26 -12.80 5.17
N GLY A 226 -5.66 -12.42 6.38
CA GLY A 226 -7.01 -12.62 6.87
C GLY A 226 -8.05 -11.76 6.16
N GLN A 227 -9.31 -12.19 6.25
CA GLN A 227 -10.46 -11.47 5.71
C GLN A 227 -10.76 -10.24 6.57
N PRO A 228 -10.98 -9.05 5.98
CA PRO A 228 -11.44 -7.87 6.71
C PRO A 228 -12.82 -8.09 7.35
N VAL A 229 -13.02 -7.51 8.53
CA VAL A 229 -14.33 -7.55 9.19
C VAL A 229 -15.31 -6.53 8.60
N THR A 230 -16.60 -6.81 8.69
CA THR A 230 -17.67 -5.97 8.10
C THR A 230 -18.11 -4.80 8.98
N ASN A 231 -17.68 -4.75 10.24
CA ASN A 231 -18.08 -3.72 11.21
C ASN A 231 -17.25 -2.42 11.15
N GLY A 232 -16.43 -2.25 10.10
CA GLY A 232 -15.60 -1.06 9.88
C GLY A 232 -14.39 -0.92 10.81
N LYS A 233 -14.08 -1.93 11.63
CA LYS A 233 -12.86 -1.95 12.45
C LYS A 233 -11.65 -2.42 11.62
N PRO A 234 -10.43 -1.98 11.94
CA PRO A 234 -9.20 -2.44 11.28
C PRO A 234 -8.79 -3.83 11.79
N TRP A 235 -9.72 -4.78 11.73
CA TRP A 235 -9.53 -6.15 12.22
C TRP A 235 -9.57 -7.10 11.05
N LYS A 236 -8.89 -8.23 11.23
CA LYS A 236 -8.95 -9.35 10.29
C LYS A 236 -9.35 -10.62 11.02
N VAL A 237 -10.02 -11.50 10.30
CA VAL A 237 -10.43 -12.82 10.79
C VAL A 237 -10.01 -13.88 9.80
N GLN A 238 -9.76 -15.09 10.31
CA GLN A 238 -9.40 -16.22 9.47
C GLN A 238 -9.90 -17.53 10.09
N ASP A 239 -10.40 -18.41 9.24
CA ASP A 239 -10.57 -19.83 9.54
C ASP A 239 -9.26 -20.54 9.26
N MET A 240 -8.64 -21.11 10.30
CA MET A 240 -7.34 -21.74 10.20
C MET A 240 -7.42 -23.18 9.70
N GLY A 241 -8.62 -23.77 9.59
CA GLY A 241 -8.81 -25.17 9.20
C GLY A 241 -8.35 -26.21 10.24
N GLU A 242 -7.68 -25.78 11.31
CA GLU A 242 -7.23 -26.62 12.41
C GLU A 242 -7.43 -25.95 13.78
N THR A 243 -7.45 -26.75 14.85
CA THR A 243 -7.64 -26.22 16.21
C THR A 243 -6.41 -25.45 16.69
N ILE A 244 -6.54 -24.12 16.75
CA ILE A 244 -5.51 -23.20 17.24
C ILE A 244 -5.65 -22.85 18.72
N GLY A 245 -6.83 -23.05 19.30
CA GLY A 245 -7.13 -22.58 20.64
C GLY A 245 -8.51 -22.97 21.16
N ALA A 246 -8.97 -22.24 22.16
CA ALA A 246 -10.27 -22.42 22.79
C ALA A 246 -10.89 -21.06 23.13
N SER A 247 -12.21 -20.98 23.02
CA SER A 247 -13.02 -19.81 23.37
C SER A 247 -14.41 -20.30 23.81
N GLU A 248 -15.01 -19.62 24.79
CA GLU A 248 -16.38 -19.92 25.28
C GLU A 248 -16.58 -21.40 25.70
N GLY A 249 -15.53 -22.03 26.22
CA GLY A 249 -15.59 -23.42 26.67
C GLY A 249 -15.55 -24.46 25.55
N LYS A 250 -15.20 -24.07 24.32
CA LYS A 250 -15.07 -24.95 23.16
C LYS A 250 -13.73 -24.76 22.47
N THR A 251 -13.27 -25.77 21.74
CA THR A 251 -12.15 -25.62 20.82
C THR A 251 -12.50 -24.63 19.72
N SER A 252 -11.50 -23.93 19.23
CA SER A 252 -11.62 -22.93 18.16
C SER A 252 -10.53 -23.11 17.12
N GLN A 253 -10.94 -22.99 15.86
CA GLN A 253 -10.09 -22.86 14.68
C GLN A 253 -10.17 -21.45 14.07
N TRP A 254 -10.98 -20.56 14.64
CA TRP A 254 -11.20 -19.22 14.12
C TRP A 254 -10.43 -18.21 14.94
N MET A 255 -9.74 -17.30 14.27
CA MET A 255 -8.98 -16.22 14.90
C MET A 255 -9.56 -14.86 14.51
N ARG A 256 -9.47 -13.90 15.44
CA ARG A 256 -9.49 -12.47 15.14
C ARG A 256 -8.14 -11.88 15.49
N VAL A 257 -7.64 -11.00 14.62
CA VAL A 257 -6.52 -10.09 14.90
C VAL A 257 -7.03 -8.66 14.83
N GLU A 258 -6.71 -7.91 15.88
CA GLU A 258 -7.07 -6.51 16.06
C GLU A 258 -5.82 -5.64 15.90
N GLU A 259 -5.94 -4.56 15.14
CA GLU A 259 -4.93 -3.50 15.06
C GLU A 259 -5.39 -2.27 15.83
N SER A 260 -4.48 -1.71 16.62
CA SER A 260 -4.68 -0.47 17.36
C SER A 260 -3.37 0.31 17.46
N GLY A 261 -3.31 1.49 16.85
CA GLY A 261 -2.15 2.38 16.95
C GLY A 261 -0.86 1.78 16.39
N GLY A 262 -0.95 0.99 15.33
CA GLY A 262 0.18 0.29 14.70
C GLY A 262 0.65 -0.94 15.48
N THR A 263 -0.13 -1.41 16.47
CA THR A 263 0.17 -2.64 17.23
C THR A 263 -0.93 -3.67 17.00
N ILE A 264 -0.55 -4.89 16.65
CA ILE A 264 -1.46 -6.02 16.46
C ILE A 264 -1.44 -6.97 17.65
N HIS A 265 -2.59 -7.60 17.86
CA HIS A 265 -2.77 -8.75 18.73
C HIS A 265 -3.98 -9.55 18.32
N GLY A 266 -4.02 -10.83 18.67
CA GLY A 266 -5.14 -11.71 18.34
C GLY A 266 -5.57 -12.60 19.47
N HIS A 267 -6.67 -13.29 19.22
CA HIS A 267 -7.09 -14.41 20.04
C HIS A 267 -8.03 -15.34 19.24
N PRO A 268 -8.16 -16.60 19.68
CA PRO A 268 -9.21 -17.48 19.18
C PRO A 268 -10.59 -16.88 19.45
N ILE A 269 -11.54 -17.12 18.55
CA ILE A 269 -12.95 -16.68 18.67
C ILE A 269 -13.90 -17.84 18.42
N SER A 270 -15.18 -17.71 18.80
CA SER A 270 -16.18 -18.72 18.47
C SER A 270 -16.62 -18.62 17.01
N LEU A 271 -17.17 -19.71 16.45
CA LEU A 271 -17.78 -19.70 15.10
C LEU A 271 -18.87 -18.62 14.99
N LYS A 272 -19.65 -18.43 16.06
CA LYS A 272 -20.69 -17.40 16.11
C LYS A 272 -20.11 -16.00 15.93
N GLU A 273 -18.99 -15.72 16.60
CA GLU A 273 -18.30 -14.44 16.48
C GLU A 273 -17.65 -14.28 15.10
N TYR A 274 -17.02 -15.33 14.57
CA TYR A 274 -16.45 -15.33 13.22
C TYR A 274 -17.50 -14.96 12.17
N LEU A 275 -18.63 -15.68 12.17
CA LEU A 275 -19.74 -15.42 11.25
C LEU A 275 -20.38 -14.04 11.45
N ARG A 276 -20.31 -13.46 12.65
CA ARG A 276 -20.81 -12.09 12.91
C ARG A 276 -19.89 -11.04 12.30
N LEU A 277 -18.59 -11.30 12.27
CA LEU A 277 -17.57 -10.38 11.75
C LEU A 277 -17.38 -10.47 10.24
N THR A 278 -17.83 -11.56 9.60
CA THR A 278 -17.72 -11.78 8.14
C THR A 278 -19.02 -11.59 7.37
N LYS A 279 -20.13 -11.25 8.05
CA LYS A 279 -21.45 -10.98 7.44
C LYS A 279 -21.59 -9.52 7.08
#